data_AF-A0A0M2U7Y5-F1
#
_entry.id   AF-A0A0M2U7Y5-F1
#
_cell.length_a   1.000
_cell.length_b   1.000
_cell.length_c   1.000
_cell.angle_alpha   90.00
_cell.angle_beta   90.00
_cell.angle_gamma   90.00
#
_symmetry.space_group_name_H-M   'P 1'
#
loop_
_entity.id
_entity.type
_entity.pdbx_description
1 polymer ?
#
loop_
_entity_poly.entity_id
_entity_poly.type
_entity_poly.pdbx_seq_one_letter_code
_entity_poly.pdbx_strand_id
1 'polypeptide(L)' 'MSDLDMLYDYEKDARLAALGYLGMAAEAHDEKLREKFAMLSTASQKTHELFTTMIIKKGGNIF' A
#
# COMPACT_ATOMS: atom_id res chain seq x y z
N MET A 1 -20.18 -1.96 8.81
CA MET A 1 -18.73 -1.78 8.72
C MET A 1 -18.17 -1.98 10.10
N SER A 2 -17.44 -3.07 10.32
CA SER A 2 -16.69 -3.31 11.55
C SER A 2 -15.31 -2.66 11.47
N ASP A 3 -14.63 -2.53 12.61
CA ASP A 3 -13.22 -2.09 12.65
C ASP A 3 -12.32 -2.97 11.78
N LEU A 4 -12.64 -4.27 11.68
CA LEU A 4 -11.88 -5.20 10.85
C LEU A 4 -12.14 -4.96 9.36
N ASP A 5 -13.38 -4.68 8.96
CA ASP A 5 -13.71 -4.32 7.57
C ASP A 5 -12.96 -3.04 7.15
N MET A 6 -12.89 -2.03 8.04
CA MET A 6 -12.12 -0.81 7.79
C MET A 6 -10.63 -1.09 7.59
N LEU A 7 -10.05 -1.97 8.40
CA LEU A 7 -8.64 -2.33 8.24
C LEU A 7 -8.38 -3.05 6.91
N TYR A 8 -9.30 -3.90 6.45
CA TYR A 8 -9.21 -4.54 5.15
C TYR A 8 -9.29 -3.52 4.00
N ASP A 9 -10.19 -2.55 4.08
CA ASP A 9 -10.28 -1.49 3.07
C ASP A 9 -8.97 -0.68 3.02
N TYR A 10 -8.42 -0.30 4.18
CA TYR A 10 -7.15 0.43 4.23
C TYR A 10 -5.95 -0.39 3.73
N GLU A 11 -5.89 -1.69 4.06
CA GLU A 11 -4.86 -2.59 3.55
C GLU A 11 -4.91 -2.66 2.03
N LYS A 12 -6.11 -2.87 1.47
CA LYS A 12 -6.34 -2.97 0.03
C LYS A 12 -5.95 -1.68 -0.68
N ASP A 13 -6.37 -0.53 -0.17
CA ASP A 13 -6.08 0.76 -0.77
C ASP A 13 -4.58 1.06 -0.72
N ALA A 14 -3.90 0.78 0.39
CA ALA A 14 -2.45 0.93 0.51
C ALA A 14 -1.69 0.01 -0.45
N ARG A 15 -2.14 -1.23 -0.62
CA ARG A 15 -1.55 -2.19 -1.57
C ARG A 15 -1.75 -1.74 -3.01
N LEU A 16 -2.94 -1.26 -3.37
CA LEU A 16 -3.22 -0.74 -4.70
C LEU A 16 -2.43 0.53 -4.99
N ALA A 17 -2.28 1.42 -4.01
CA ALA A 17 -1.45 2.61 -4.15
C ALA A 17 0.03 2.24 -4.38
N ALA A 18 0.57 1.26 -3.63
CA ALA A 18 1.94 0.79 -3.83
C ALA A 18 2.17 0.29 -5.27
N LEU A 19 1.28 -0.58 -5.75
CA LEU A 19 1.34 -1.10 -7.12
C LEU A 19 1.18 0.00 -8.17
N GLY A 20 0.24 0.93 -7.97
CA GLY A 20 0.01 2.05 -8.87
C GLY A 20 1.23 2.96 -9.00
N TYR A 21 1.83 3.36 -7.87
CA TYR A 21 3.04 4.17 -7.89
C TYR A 21 4.24 3.43 -8.46
N LEU A 22 4.36 2.12 -8.23
CA LEU A 22 5.40 1.31 -8.87
C LEU A 22 5.25 1.29 -10.40
N GLY A 23 4.02 1.13 -10.90
CA GLY A 23 3.71 1.23 -12.33
C GLY A 23 4.07 2.60 -12.90
N MET A 24 3.69 3.68 -12.23
CA MET A 24 4.05 5.04 -12.63
C MET A 24 5.58 5.25 -12.64
N ALA A 25 6.31 4.68 -11.67
CA ALA A 25 7.77 4.75 -11.65
C ALA A 25 8.39 4.01 -12.84
N ALA A 26 7.83 2.86 -13.23
CA ALA A 26 8.30 2.08 -14.37
C ALA A 26 8.09 2.79 -15.71
N GLU A 27 7.02 3.58 -15.84
CA GLU A 27 6.67 4.30 -17.07
C GLU A 27 7.23 5.73 -17.13
N ALA A 28 7.69 6.29 -16.00
CA ALA A 28 8.19 7.66 -15.95
C ALA A 28 9.53 7.82 -16.68
N HIS A 29 9.55 8.71 -17.69
CA HIS A 29 10.76 9.09 -18.41
C HIS A 29 11.59 10.17 -17.70
N ASP A 30 10.95 11.00 -16.85
CA ASP A 30 11.65 11.99 -16.02
C ASP A 30 12.19 11.32 -14.75
N GLU A 31 13.50 11.47 -14.52
CA GLU A 31 14.19 10.82 -13.40
C GLU A 31 13.66 11.24 -12.03
N LYS A 32 13.32 12.52 -11.85
CA LYS A 32 12.79 13.03 -10.58
C LYS A 32 11.38 12.50 -10.32
N LEU A 33 10.56 12.36 -11.36
CA LEU A 33 9.23 11.75 -11.24
C LEU A 33 9.34 10.26 -10.91
N ARG A 34 10.24 9.54 -11.58
CA ARG A 34 10.51 8.12 -11.29
C ARG A 34 10.91 7.92 -9.82
N GLU A 35 11.85 8.72 -9.32
CA GLU A 35 12.28 8.68 -7.91
C GLU A 35 11.12 8.96 -6.95
N LYS A 36 10.32 10.00 -7.23
CA LYS A 36 9.15 10.33 -6.41
C LYS A 36 8.14 9.19 -6.37
N PHE A 37 7.80 8.60 -7.51
CA PHE A 37 6.88 7.47 -7.56
C PHE A 37 7.44 6.24 -6.86
N ALA A 38 8.73 5.95 -6.99
CA ALA A 38 9.38 4.88 -6.24
C ALA A 38 9.28 5.11 -4.72
N MET A 39 9.54 6.34 -4.25
CA MET A 39 9.39 6.70 -2.83
C MET A 39 7.95 6.53 -2.33
N LEU A 40 6.95 6.96 -3.12
CA LEU A 40 5.53 6.83 -2.79
C LEU A 40 5.09 5.35 -2.77
N SER A 41 5.60 4.54 -3.70
CA SER A 41 5.40 3.09 -3.71
C SER A 41 5.92 2.47 -2.42
N THR A 42 7.16 2.77 -2.03
CA THR A 42 7.76 2.25 -0.79
C THR A 42 7.01 2.70 0.46
N ALA A 43 6.56 3.96 0.51
CA ALA A 43 5.76 4.45 1.64
C ALA A 43 4.42 3.71 1.75
N SER A 44 3.73 3.52 0.63
CA SER A 44 2.44 2.81 0.58
C SER A 44 2.59 1.34 0.97
N GLN A 45 3.70 0.70 0.57
CA GLN A 45 4.00 -0.69 0.95
C GLN A 45 4.21 -0.85 2.46
N LYS A 46 4.91 0.08 3.12
CA LYS A 46 5.03 0.11 4.58
C LYS A 46 3.67 0.27 5.27
N THR A 47 2.80 1.11 4.70
CA THR A 47 1.43 1.28 5.20
C THR A 47 0.60 0.01 5.05
N HIS A 48 0.72 -0.68 3.91
CA HIS A 48 0.11 -2.00 3.71
C HIS A 48 0.59 -3.02 4.76
N GLU A 49 1.89 -3.11 5.02
CA GLU A 49 2.45 -4.01 6.04
C GLU A 49 1.93 -3.70 7.45
N LEU A 50 1.78 -2.41 7.78
CA LEU A 50 1.20 -1.97 9.05
C LEU A 50 -0.25 -2.47 9.21
N PHE A 51 -1.09 -2.28 8.20
CA PHE A 51 -2.49 -2.70 8.26
C PHE A 51 -2.64 -4.22 8.26
N THR A 52 -1.82 -4.94 7.48
CA THR A 52 -1.69 -6.40 7.56
C THR A 52 -1.41 -6.87 8.98
N THR A 53 -0.45 -6.22 9.65
CA THR A 53 -0.10 -6.53 11.04
C THR A 53 -1.27 -6.25 11.99
N MET A 54 -2.03 -5.16 11.78
CA MET A 54 -3.19 -4.82 12.60
C MET A 54 -4.35 -5.80 12.41
N ILE A 55 -4.64 -6.22 11.18
CA ILE A 55 -5.67 -7.21 10.84
C ILE A 55 -5.41 -8.51 11.61
N ILE A 56 -4.17 -9.02 11.54
CA ILE A 56 -3.77 -10.24 12.25
C ILE A 56 -3.93 -10.06 13.77
N LYS A 57 -3.48 -8.94 14.33
CA LYS A 57 -3.63 -8.63 15.77
C LYS A 57 -5.09 -8.54 16.22
N LYS A 58 -6.00 -8.17 15.32
CA LYS A 58 -7.45 -8.08 15.58
C LYS A 58 -8.20 -9.39 15.30
N GLY A 59 -7.48 -10.47 14.97
CA GLY A 59 -8.07 -11.79 14.73
C GLY A 59 -8.59 -11.99 13.31
N GLY A 60 -8.28 -11.07 12.39
CA GLY A 60 -8.50 -11.27 10.95
C GLY A 60 -7.36 -12.04 10.30
N ASN A 61 -7.58 -12.46 9.06
CA ASN A 61 -6.61 -13.20 8.25
C ASN A 61 -6.30 -12.46 6.95
N ILE A 62 -5.05 -12.58 6.49
CA ILE A 62 -4.60 -12.12 5.17
C ILE A 62 -4.19 -13.38 4.40
N PHE A 63 -4.74 -13.58 3.20
CA PHE A 63 -4.43 -14.69 2.30
C PHE A 63 -3.53 -14.21 1.16
#